data_AF-A0A528V2Y9-F1
#
_entry.id   AF-A0A528V2Y9-F1
#
_cell.length_a   1.000
_cell.length_b   1.000
_cell.length_c   1.000
_cell.angle_alpha   90.00
_cell.angle_beta   90.00
_cell.angle_gamma   90.00
#
_symmetry.space_group_name_H-M   'P 1'
#
loop_
_entity.id
_entity.type
_entity.pdbx_description
1 polymer ?
#
loop_
_entity_poly.entity_id
_entity_poly.type
_entity_poly.pdbx_seq_one_letter_code
_entity_poly.pdbx_strand_id
1 'polypeptide(L)'
;SMLSIVDWEHAWSKDKPFPFTPSVAEVNGLDVALDLYLNEGPAAVWARHALTAKAMRAGVAAMGLSIWAASDIIASPTTTAVRT
;
A
#
# COMPACT_ATOMS: atom_id res chain seq x y z
N SER A 1 -19.38 16.71 -5.68
CA SER A 1 -19.20 16.49 -4.25
C SER A 1 -17.98 15.62 -4.04
N MET A 2 -17.09 15.95 -3.09
CA MET A 2 -15.90 15.14 -2.76
C MET A 2 -16.24 13.67 -2.43
N LEU A 3 -17.45 13.42 -1.92
CA LEU A 3 -17.89 12.10 -1.47
C LEU A 3 -18.58 11.25 -2.55
N SER A 4 -18.80 11.78 -3.77
CA SER A 4 -19.47 11.07 -4.85
C SER A 4 -18.46 10.45 -5.80
N ILE A 5 -18.35 9.12 -5.83
CA ILE A 5 -17.40 8.43 -6.71
C ILE A 5 -17.65 8.68 -8.20
N VAL A 6 -18.89 8.96 -8.60
CA VAL A 6 -19.24 9.30 -9.99
C VAL A 6 -18.67 10.66 -10.37
N ASP A 7 -18.56 11.60 -9.44
CA ASP A 7 -17.94 12.89 -9.72
C ASP A 7 -16.42 12.76 -9.95
N TRP A 8 -15.80 11.67 -9.46
CA TRP A 8 -14.38 11.37 -9.65
C TRP A 8 -14.06 10.64 -10.96
N GLU A 9 -15.04 10.06 -11.65
CA GLU A 9 -14.85 9.19 -12.83
C GLU A 9 -13.99 9.84 -13.92
N HIS A 10 -14.12 11.15 -14.08
CA HIS A 10 -13.40 11.91 -15.10
C HIS A 10 -12.41 12.93 -14.50
N ALA A 11 -12.09 12.85 -13.20
CA ALA A 11 -11.20 13.79 -12.52
C ALA A 11 -9.74 13.76 -13.05
N TRP A 12 -9.37 12.70 -13.79
CA TRP A 12 -8.08 12.59 -14.47
C TRP A 12 -8.00 13.42 -15.77
N SER A 13 -9.13 13.84 -16.33
CA SER A 13 -9.17 14.56 -17.59
C SER A 13 -8.84 16.04 -17.38
N LYS A 14 -7.91 16.56 -18.17
CA LYS A 14 -7.59 18.00 -18.22
C LYS A 14 -8.77 18.87 -18.67
N ASP A 15 -9.74 18.29 -19.38
CA ASP A 15 -10.90 18.99 -19.96
C ASP A 15 -12.11 19.01 -19.01
N LYS A 16 -11.99 18.39 -17.82
CA LYS A 16 -13.03 18.34 -16.79
C LYS A 16 -12.56 19.06 -15.54
N PRO A 17 -13.46 19.77 -14.83
CA PRO A 17 -13.10 20.37 -13.56
C PRO A 17 -12.82 19.27 -12.53
N PHE A 18 -11.79 19.46 -11.70
CA PHE A 18 -11.59 18.61 -10.55
C PHE A 18 -12.75 18.79 -9.55
N PRO A 19 -13.23 17.75 -8.85
CA PRO A 19 -14.46 17.85 -8.03
C PRO A 19 -14.39 18.81 -6.83
N PHE A 20 -13.19 19.27 -6.46
CA PHE A 20 -12.87 20.23 -5.39
C PHE A 20 -11.43 20.75 -5.60
N THR A 21 -10.91 21.60 -4.71
CA THR A 21 -9.50 22.00 -4.73
C THR A 21 -8.62 20.83 -4.28
N PRO A 22 -7.78 20.23 -5.17
CA PRO A 22 -6.95 19.10 -4.78
C PRO A 22 -5.86 19.52 -3.80
N SER A 23 -5.39 18.56 -2.99
CA SER A 23 -4.18 18.73 -2.21
C SER A 23 -2.95 18.65 -3.13
N VAL A 24 -2.40 19.81 -3.48
CA VAL A 24 -1.23 19.91 -4.37
C VAL A 24 -0.04 19.12 -3.83
N ALA A 25 0.16 19.14 -2.52
CA ALA A 25 1.26 18.40 -1.87
C ALA A 25 1.09 16.88 -2.02
N GLU A 26 -0.12 16.36 -1.84
CA GLU A 26 -0.38 14.91 -1.99
C GLU A 26 -0.25 14.45 -3.44
N VAL A 27 -0.71 15.26 -4.41
CA VAL A 27 -0.56 14.94 -5.84
C VAL A 27 0.91 14.83 -6.22
N ASN A 28 1.73 15.82 -5.84
CA ASN A 28 3.17 15.78 -6.11
C ASN A 28 3.88 14.64 -5.36
N GLY A 29 3.47 14.36 -4.12
CA GLY A 29 4.00 13.23 -3.34
C GLY A 29 3.68 11.88 -3.98
N LEU A 30 2.46 11.72 -4.51
CA LEU A 30 2.05 10.53 -5.22
C LEU A 30 2.83 10.34 -6.53
N ASP A 31 3.05 11.41 -7.30
CA ASP A 31 3.84 11.38 -8.53
C ASP A 31 5.24 10.79 -8.29
N VAL A 32 5.97 11.34 -7.31
CA VAL A 32 7.30 10.84 -6.94
C VAL A 32 7.24 9.42 -6.36
N ALA A 33 6.22 9.08 -5.58
CA ALA A 33 6.07 7.73 -5.05
C ALA A 33 5.86 6.68 -6.17
N LEU A 34 5.12 7.04 -7.21
CA LEU A 34 4.93 6.21 -8.40
C LEU A 34 6.25 6.05 -9.17
N ASP A 35 7.03 7.12 -9.35
CA ASP A 35 8.36 7.04 -9.97
C ASP A 35 9.28 6.07 -9.20
N LEU A 36 9.33 6.18 -7.87
CA LEU A 36 10.14 5.27 -7.06
C LEU A 36 9.69 3.80 -7.22
N TYR A 37 8.38 3.55 -7.21
CA TYR A 37 7.84 2.20 -7.38
C TYR A 37 8.12 1.63 -8.77
N LEU A 38 7.92 2.42 -9.83
CA LEU A 38 8.12 1.99 -11.21
C LEU A 38 9.61 1.80 -11.56
N ASN A 39 10.49 2.66 -11.03
CA ASN A 39 11.94 2.54 -11.22
C ASN A 39 12.52 1.32 -10.51
N GLU A 40 12.02 0.95 -9.31
CA GLU A 40 12.42 -0.30 -8.63
C GLU A 40 11.82 -1.53 -9.36
N GLY A 41 10.58 -1.41 -9.82
CA GLY A 41 9.85 -2.45 -10.53
C GLY A 41 8.96 -3.30 -9.60
N PRO A 42 7.70 -3.62 -10.01
CA PRO A 42 6.73 -4.33 -9.15
C PRO A 42 7.26 -5.61 -8.51
N ALA A 43 7.93 -6.47 -9.30
CA ALA A 43 8.42 -7.76 -8.81
C ALA A 43 9.49 -7.61 -7.72
N ALA A 44 10.39 -6.61 -7.86
CA ALA A 44 11.41 -6.33 -6.85
C ALA A 44 10.77 -5.78 -5.56
N VAL A 45 9.81 -4.85 -5.70
CA VAL A 45 9.04 -4.31 -4.57
C VAL A 45 8.33 -5.43 -3.82
N TRP A 46 7.64 -6.35 -4.51
CA TRP A 46 6.93 -7.46 -3.87
C TRP A 46 7.89 -8.44 -3.19
N ALA A 47 9.00 -8.77 -3.84
CA ALA A 47 10.03 -9.64 -3.26
C ALA A 47 10.61 -9.03 -1.97
N ARG A 48 10.87 -7.71 -1.97
CA ARG A 48 11.33 -6.99 -0.78
C ARG A 48 10.31 -7.02 0.35
N HIS A 49 9.02 -6.80 0.08
CA HIS A 49 7.97 -6.92 1.10
C HIS A 49 7.82 -8.36 1.62
N ALA A 50 7.92 -9.37 0.75
CA ALA A 50 7.89 -10.77 1.17
C ALA A 50 9.08 -11.12 2.09
N LEU A 51 10.27 -10.59 1.78
CA LEU A 51 11.46 -10.77 2.59
C LEU A 51 11.31 -10.15 3.98
N THR A 52 10.86 -8.89 4.06
CA THR A 52 10.67 -8.21 5.36
C THR A 52 9.56 -8.86 6.17
N ALA A 53 8.47 -9.30 5.54
CA ALA A 53 7.40 -10.03 6.21
C ALA A 53 7.88 -11.36 6.80
N LYS A 54 8.70 -12.13 6.06
CA LYS A 54 9.30 -13.37 6.55
C LYS A 54 10.16 -13.10 7.79
N ALA A 55 10.98 -12.06 7.76
CA ALA A 55 11.83 -11.68 8.89
C ALA A 55 10.98 -11.27 10.12
N MET A 56 9.94 -10.47 9.91
CA MET A 56 9.03 -10.04 10.98
C MET A 56 8.33 -11.23 11.64
N ARG A 57 7.72 -12.12 10.84
CA ARG A 57 7.02 -13.31 11.37
C ARG A 57 7.97 -14.27 12.10
N ALA A 58 9.19 -14.44 11.60
CA ALA A 58 10.21 -15.22 12.31
C ALA A 58 10.53 -14.62 13.69
N GLY A 59 10.63 -13.28 13.79
CA GLY A 59 10.82 -12.58 15.06
C GLY A 59 9.66 -12.76 16.04
N VAL A 60 8.42 -12.60 15.57
CA VAL A 60 7.21 -12.84 16.39
C VAL A 60 7.19 -14.26 16.96
N ALA A 61 7.47 -15.26 16.11
CA ALA A 61 7.54 -16.66 16.54
C ALA A 61 8.66 -16.92 17.56
N ALA A 62 9.85 -16.32 17.35
CA ALA A 62 10.98 -16.45 18.28
C ALA A 62 10.70 -15.83 19.66
N MET A 63 9.80 -14.84 19.73
CA MET A 63 9.31 -14.26 20.99
C MET A 63 8.26 -15.14 21.70
N GLY A 64 7.86 -16.27 21.12
CA GLY A 64 6.80 -17.13 21.66
C GLY A 64 5.39 -16.57 21.45
N LEU A 65 5.22 -15.57 20.59
CA LEU A 65 3.93 -14.97 20.27
C LEU A 65 3.22 -15.71 19.14
N SER A 66 1.89 -15.65 19.12
CA SER A 66 1.08 -16.30 18.10
C SER A 66 0.68 -15.32 17.01
N ILE A 67 0.95 -15.65 15.76
CA ILE A 67 0.49 -14.88 14.60
C ILE A 67 -1.00 -15.12 14.38
N TRP A 68 -1.76 -14.07 14.05
CA TRP A 68 -3.22 -14.16 13.92
C TRP A 68 -3.66 -14.92 12.66
N ALA A 69 -2.95 -14.71 11.54
CA ALA A 69 -3.24 -15.38 10.28
C ALA A 69 -3.10 -16.90 10.42
N ALA A 70 -4.07 -17.64 9.88
CA ALA A 70 -4.12 -19.10 10.03
C ALA A 70 -2.98 -19.83 9.29
N SER A 71 -2.41 -19.23 8.25
CA SER A 71 -1.26 -19.76 7.52
C SER A 71 -0.49 -18.65 6.81
N ASP A 72 0.77 -18.93 6.48
CA ASP A 72 1.67 -17.97 5.83
C ASP A 72 1.23 -17.62 4.40
N ILE A 73 0.54 -18.52 3.70
CA ILE A 73 0.11 -18.31 2.31
C ILE A 73 -0.96 -17.21 2.16
N ILE A 74 -1.77 -16.99 3.21
CA ILE A 74 -2.79 -15.94 3.26
C ILE A 74 -2.31 -14.68 4.00
N ALA A 75 -1.10 -14.71 4.58
CA ALA A 75 -0.59 -13.62 5.38
C ALA A 75 -0.16 -12.45 4.48
N SER A 76 -0.63 -11.24 4.79
CA SER A 76 -0.21 -10.05 4.06
C SER A 76 1.30 -9.83 4.22
N PRO A 77 2.04 -9.52 3.13
CA PRO A 77 3.44 -9.13 3.22
C PRO A 77 3.63 -7.70 3.76
N THR A 78 2.59 -6.87 3.83
CA THR A 78 2.70 -5.48 4.31
C THR A 78 2.35 -5.32 5.79
N THR A 79 1.65 -6.27 6.39
CA THR A 79 1.19 -6.19 7.78
C THR A 79 1.16 -7.57 8.45
N THR A 80 1.79 -7.71 9.61
CA THR A 80 1.71 -8.91 10.46
C THR A 80 0.87 -8.62 11.69
N ALA A 81 -0.30 -9.27 11.81
CA ALA A 81 -1.14 -9.19 13.00
C ALA A 81 -0.76 -10.28 14.01
N VAL A 82 -0.63 -9.91 15.28
CA VAL A 82 -0.30 -10.81 16.40
C VAL A 82 -1.55 -11.00 17.26
N ARG A 83 -1.79 -12.23 17.69
CA ARG A 83 -2.87 -12.60 18.62
C ARG A 83 -2.34 -12.46 20.06
N THR A 84 -2.97 -11.59 20.83
CA THR A 84 -2.75 -11.40 22.27
C THR A 84 -3.85 -12.05 23.08
#